data_AF-A0A6P3ZSL1-F1
#
_entry.id   AF-A0A6P3ZSL1-F1
#
_cell.length_a   1.000
_cell.length_b   1.000
_cell.length_c   1.000
_cell.angle_alpha   90.00
_cell.angle_beta   90.00
_cell.angle_gamma   90.00
#
_symmetry.space_group_name_H-M   'P 1'
#
loop_
_entity.id
_entity.type
_entity.pdbx_description
1 polymer ?
#
loop_
_entity_poly.entity_id
_entity_poly.type
_entity_poly.pdbx_seq_one_letter_code
_entity_poly.pdbx_strand_id
1 'polypeptide(L)'
;MRIYEPHKPTFHDQNPFDALVDSVYASLEKAGGPNLQAVVSEGGRPSEGGTEASVGIAETYYRILINHVKNGIPKRSGAIEAYLFAMFDENGMDGNEVERHFCQFSADKQPKYQRSFN
;
A
#
# COMPACT_ATOMS: atom_id res chain seq x y z
N MET A 1 -33.30 17.26 20.92
CA MET A 1 -32.96 16.56 19.67
C MET A 1 -31.55 16.96 19.28
N ARG A 2 -30.55 16.13 19.55
CA ARG A 2 -29.16 16.37 19.08
C ARG A 2 -29.07 15.78 17.68
N ILE A 3 -28.96 16.65 16.69
CA ILE A 3 -28.56 16.31 15.33
C ILE A 3 -27.15 15.72 15.41
N TYR A 4 -27.00 14.47 14.97
CA TYR A 4 -25.70 13.84 14.77
C TYR A 4 -25.12 14.45 13.50
N GLU A 5 -24.15 15.36 13.62
CA GLU A 5 -23.38 15.76 12.45
C GLU A 5 -22.35 14.66 12.17
N PRO A 6 -22.36 14.04 10.97
CA PRO A 6 -21.31 13.10 10.60
C PRO A 6 -19.97 13.84 10.62
N HIS A 7 -19.02 13.30 11.37
CA HIS A 7 -17.66 13.83 11.45
C HIS A 7 -17.09 13.97 10.02
N LYS A 8 -16.92 15.20 9.55
CA LYS A 8 -16.23 15.46 8.27
C LYS A 8 -14.79 15.00 8.43
N PRO A 9 -14.28 14.06 7.60
CA PRO A 9 -12.90 13.64 7.69
C PRO A 9 -12.02 14.85 7.38
N THR A 10 -11.17 15.24 8.33
CA THR A 10 -10.11 16.22 8.07
C THR A 10 -8.98 15.48 7.34
N PHE A 11 -8.93 15.64 6.02
CA PHE A 11 -7.92 15.01 5.13
C PHE A 11 -6.49 15.56 5.32
N HIS A 12 -6.27 16.47 6.25
CA HIS A 12 -5.10 17.35 6.27
C HIS A 12 -3.80 16.66 6.72
N ASP A 13 -3.90 15.48 7.35
CA ASP A 13 -2.76 14.69 7.86
C ASP A 13 -2.77 13.22 7.38
N GLN A 14 -3.61 12.87 6.41
CA GLN A 14 -3.67 11.50 5.89
C GLN A 14 -2.73 11.32 4.70
N ASN A 15 -1.77 10.41 4.85
CA ASN A 15 -1.01 9.95 3.69
C ASN A 15 -1.96 9.25 2.69
N PRO A 16 -1.62 9.15 1.40
CA PRO A 16 -2.51 8.57 0.39
C PRO A 16 -2.94 7.12 0.68
N PHE A 17 -2.09 6.33 1.34
CA PHE A 17 -2.43 4.97 1.74
C PHE A 17 -3.57 4.96 2.76
N ASP A 18 -3.56 5.85 3.76
CA ASP A 18 -4.64 5.97 4.74
C ASP A 18 -5.97 6.31 4.09
N ALA A 19 -5.94 7.26 3.15
CA ALA A 19 -7.12 7.69 2.42
C ALA A 19 -7.71 6.55 1.57
N LEU A 20 -6.86 5.74 0.92
CA LEU A 20 -7.30 4.59 0.12
C LEU A 20 -7.93 3.51 1.01
N VAL A 21 -7.27 3.12 2.11
CA VAL A 21 -7.81 2.12 3.03
C VAL A 21 -9.11 2.61 3.65
N ASP A 22 -9.18 3.86 4.09
CA ASP A 22 -10.41 4.42 4.65
C ASP A 22 -11.56 4.48 3.64
N SER A 23 -11.25 4.77 2.36
CA SER A 23 -12.27 4.79 1.30
C SER A 23 -12.92 3.42 1.07
N VAL A 24 -12.14 2.33 1.16
CA VAL A 24 -12.65 0.95 1.05
C VAL A 24 -13.59 0.65 2.21
N TYR A 25 -13.17 0.95 3.44
CA TYR A 25 -14.03 0.70 4.59
C TYR A 25 -15.29 1.59 4.62
N ALA A 26 -15.18 2.86 4.23
CA ALA A 26 -16.36 3.72 4.10
C ALA A 26 -17.37 3.16 3.10
N SER A 27 -16.89 2.51 2.03
CA SER A 27 -17.73 1.82 1.05
C SER A 27 -18.37 0.55 1.64
N LEU A 28 -17.62 -0.24 2.41
CA LEU A 28 -18.14 -1.43 3.11
C LEU A 28 -19.23 -1.07 4.12
N GLU A 29 -19.03 -0.01 4.91
CA GLU A 29 -20.03 0.49 5.86
C GLU A 29 -21.34 0.85 5.15
N LYS A 30 -21.24 1.59 4.03
CA LYS A 30 -22.41 1.98 3.23
C LYS A 30 -23.10 0.78 2.57
N ALA A 31 -22.36 -0.28 2.24
CA ALA A 31 -22.88 -1.51 1.67
C ALA A 31 -23.47 -2.49 2.72
N GLY A 32 -23.50 -2.13 4.01
CA GLY A 32 -24.03 -2.97 5.08
C GLY A 32 -23.04 -4.02 5.61
N GLY A 33 -21.75 -3.87 5.31
CA GLY A 33 -20.67 -4.73 5.81
C GLY A 33 -19.71 -4.03 6.78
N PRO A 34 -20.18 -3.34 7.85
CA PRO A 34 -19.31 -2.57 8.75
C PRO A 34 -18.30 -3.43 9.54
N ASN A 35 -18.52 -4.75 9.59
CA ASN A 35 -17.66 -5.71 10.31
C ASN A 35 -16.69 -6.46 9.37
N LEU A 36 -16.70 -6.17 8.06
CA LEU A 36 -15.77 -6.78 7.12
C LEU A 36 -14.38 -6.15 7.27
N GLN A 37 -13.36 -7.00 7.31
CA GLN A 37 -11.96 -6.55 7.30
C GLN A 37 -11.45 -6.48 5.87
N ALA A 38 -10.72 -5.41 5.56
CA ALA A 38 -10.04 -5.24 4.28
C ALA A 38 -8.57 -5.68 4.40
N VAL A 39 -8.09 -6.36 3.37
CA VAL A 39 -6.69 -6.74 3.17
C VAL A 39 -6.15 -5.91 2.01
N VAL A 40 -4.93 -5.38 2.15
CA VAL A 40 -4.23 -4.73 1.04
C VAL A 40 -3.55 -5.82 0.22
N SER A 41 -4.20 -6.26 -0.86
CA SER A 41 -3.68 -7.34 -1.69
C SER A 41 -2.42 -6.98 -2.47
N GLU A 42 -2.20 -5.69 -2.74
CA GLU A 42 -1.04 -5.22 -3.51
C GLU A 42 -0.60 -3.83 -3.03
N GLY A 43 0.67 -3.70 -2.69
CA GLY A 43 1.34 -2.42 -2.46
C GLY A 43 2.75 -2.44 -3.04
N GLY A 44 3.07 -1.51 -3.93
CA GLY A 44 4.33 -1.52 -4.65
C GLY A 44 4.75 -0.17 -5.21
N ARG A 45 6.04 -0.06 -5.52
CA ARG A 45 6.63 1.11 -6.19
C ARG A 45 7.73 0.62 -7.14
N PRO A 46 7.74 1.06 -8.41
CA PRO A 46 8.74 0.61 -9.35
C PRO A 46 10.10 1.24 -9.04
N SER A 47 11.17 0.47 -9.21
CA SER A 47 12.54 0.95 -9.06
C SER A 47 13.08 1.65 -10.30
N GLU A 48 12.52 1.41 -11.49
CA GLU A 48 13.00 1.94 -12.77
C GLU A 48 11.84 2.08 -13.79
N GLY A 49 12.16 2.52 -15.02
CA GLY A 49 11.22 2.56 -16.15
C GLY A 49 10.36 3.82 -16.30
N GLY A 50 10.47 4.79 -15.37
CA GLY A 50 9.70 6.03 -15.41
C GLY A 50 10.37 7.21 -14.71
N THR A 51 9.87 8.43 -14.94
CA THR A 51 10.47 9.70 -14.49
C THR A 51 10.69 9.81 -12.97
N GLU A 52 9.89 9.11 -12.16
CA GLU A 52 9.97 9.12 -10.69
C GLU A 52 10.26 7.72 -10.10
N ALA A 53 10.71 6.79 -10.93
CA ALA A 53 11.09 5.45 -10.51
C ALA A 53 12.59 5.45 -10.20
N SER A 54 12.95 5.11 -8.96
CA SER A 54 14.33 4.87 -8.57
C SER A 54 14.38 3.84 -7.44
N VAL A 55 15.48 3.09 -7.35
CA VAL A 55 15.73 2.14 -6.26
C VAL A 55 15.55 2.79 -4.88
N GLY A 56 16.08 4.00 -4.67
CA GLY A 56 15.99 4.69 -3.38
C GLY A 56 14.56 5.13 -2.99
N ILE A 57 13.75 5.55 -3.98
CA ILE A 57 12.34 5.89 -3.76
C ILE A 57 11.54 4.62 -3.45
N ALA A 58 11.73 3.55 -4.23
CA ALA A 58 11.07 2.27 -3.99
C ALA A 58 11.46 1.72 -2.61
N GLU A 59 12.75 1.76 -2.25
CA GLU A 59 13.23 1.30 -0.95
C GLU A 59 12.54 2.03 0.21
N THR A 60 12.44 3.35 0.10
CA THR A 60 11.79 4.20 1.09
C THR A 60 10.29 3.91 1.19
N TYR A 61 9.61 3.76 0.06
CA TYR A 61 8.19 3.42 0.01
C TYR A 61 7.90 2.14 0.80
N TYR A 62 8.59 1.05 0.48
CA TYR A 62 8.36 -0.24 1.14
C TYR A 62 8.73 -0.21 2.63
N ARG A 63 9.81 0.49 3.02
CA ARG A 63 10.15 0.68 4.45
C ARG A 63 9.04 1.39 5.20
N ILE A 64 8.50 2.46 4.62
CA ILE A 64 7.38 3.20 5.21
C ILE A 64 6.15 2.31 5.28
N LEU A 65 5.79 1.63 4.19
CA LEU A 65 4.62 0.76 4.12
C LEU A 65 4.67 -0.34 5.19
N ILE A 66 5.77 -1.09 5.28
CA ILE A 66 5.95 -2.17 6.27
C ILE A 66 5.80 -1.65 7.70
N ASN A 67 6.38 -0.48 8.00
CA ASN A 67 6.27 0.11 9.33
C ASN A 67 4.87 0.65 9.62
N HIS A 68 4.20 1.17 8.59
CA HIS A 68 2.89 1.79 8.70
C HIS A 68 1.80 0.75 8.94
N VAL A 69 1.79 -0.33 8.16
CA VAL A 69 0.76 -1.39 8.26
C VAL A 69 0.76 -2.12 9.61
N LYS A 70 1.87 -2.08 10.36
CA LYS A 70 1.94 -2.64 11.73
C LYS A 70 1.05 -1.88 12.72
N ASN A 71 0.80 -0.59 12.49
CA ASN A 71 0.03 0.27 13.38
C ASN A 71 -1.42 0.49 12.92
N GLY A 72 -1.67 0.35 11.62
CA GLY A 72 -2.96 0.63 11.00
C GLY A 72 -3.11 2.08 10.57
N ILE A 73 -4.35 2.53 10.40
CA ILE A 73 -4.67 3.91 9.99
C ILE A 73 -5.38 4.65 11.13
N PRO A 74 -5.40 6.00 11.17
CA PRO A 74 -5.98 6.75 12.28
C PRO A 74 -7.41 6.36 12.67
N LYS A 75 -8.25 6.00 11.69
CA LYS A 75 -9.65 5.57 11.93
C LYS A 75 -9.79 4.11 12.34
N ARG A 76 -8.78 3.27 12.09
CA ARG A 76 -8.77 1.82 12.33
C ARG A 76 -7.37 1.42 12.77
N SER A 77 -7.16 1.49 14.08
CA SER A 77 -5.92 1.05 14.71
C SER A 77 -5.80 -0.47 14.67
N GLY A 78 -4.57 -0.96 14.63
CA GLY A 78 -4.26 -2.38 14.55
C GLY A 78 -3.64 -2.75 13.21
N ALA A 79 -2.93 -3.88 13.19
CA ALA A 79 -2.19 -4.30 12.01
C ALA A 79 -3.12 -4.51 10.82
N ILE A 80 -2.70 -4.02 9.65
CA ILE A 80 -3.35 -4.26 8.36
C ILE A 80 -2.56 -5.36 7.67
N GLU A 81 -3.26 -6.42 7.27
CA GLU A 81 -2.66 -7.43 6.40
C GLU A 81 -2.40 -6.80 5.02
N ALA A 82 -1.14 -6.84 4.59
CA ALA A 82 -0.70 -6.23 3.35
C ALA A 82 0.33 -7.11 2.63
N TYR A 83 0.18 -7.24 1.33
CA TYR A 83 1.07 -8.00 0.46
C TYR A 83 1.86 -7.04 -0.43
N LEU A 84 3.19 -7.21 -0.45
CA LEU A 84 4.05 -6.41 -1.29
C LEU A 84 3.99 -6.92 -2.74
N PHE A 85 3.65 -6.04 -3.65
CA PHE A 85 3.74 -6.30 -5.08
C PHE A 85 5.14 -5.90 -5.58
N ALA A 86 5.90 -6.79 -6.23
CA ALA A 86 5.76 -8.24 -6.36
C ALA A 86 7.10 -8.92 -5.99
N MET A 87 7.12 -10.25 -5.82
CA MET A 87 8.35 -10.91 -5.35
C MET A 87 9.43 -11.02 -6.43
N PHE A 88 9.09 -11.42 -7.64
CA PHE A 88 10.04 -11.64 -8.74
C PHE A 88 9.58 -10.96 -10.02
N ASP A 89 10.53 -10.63 -10.88
CA ASP A 89 10.24 -10.18 -12.25
C ASP A 89 9.39 -11.24 -12.95
N GLU A 90 8.17 -10.87 -13.33
CA GLU A 90 7.31 -11.73 -14.13
C GLU A 90 7.79 -11.66 -15.59
N ASN A 91 8.55 -12.69 -15.98
CA ASN A 91 9.02 -12.82 -17.36
C ASN A 91 7.82 -12.81 -18.30
N GLY A 92 7.77 -11.82 -19.20
CA GLY A 92 6.68 -11.68 -20.18
C GLY A 92 5.59 -10.69 -19.80
N MET A 93 5.81 -9.78 -18.85
CA MET A 93 4.92 -8.62 -18.70
C MET A 93 4.92 -7.77 -19.98
N ASP A 94 3.83 -7.89 -20.73
CA ASP A 94 3.45 -6.99 -21.80
C ASP A 94 2.88 -5.72 -21.18
N GLY A 95 3.40 -4.53 -21.54
CA GLY A 95 2.93 -3.27 -20.95
C GLY A 95 4.00 -2.19 -20.87
N ASN A 96 3.76 -1.23 -19.96
CA ASN A 96 4.66 -0.10 -19.71
C ASN A 96 5.95 -0.59 -19.05
N GLU A 97 7.08 0.06 -19.34
CA GLU A 97 8.40 -0.36 -18.82
C GLU A 97 8.43 -0.44 -17.28
N VAL A 98 7.71 0.45 -16.60
CA VAL A 98 7.61 0.46 -15.12
C VAL A 98 7.08 -0.85 -14.53
N GLU A 99 6.24 -1.60 -15.25
CA GLU A 99 5.64 -2.86 -14.77
C GLU A 99 6.72 -3.91 -14.47
N ARG A 100 7.85 -3.83 -15.17
CA ARG A 100 8.98 -4.77 -15.05
C ARG A 100 9.83 -4.52 -13.80
N HIS A 101 9.55 -3.46 -13.05
CA HIS A 101 10.45 -2.94 -12.02
C HIS A 101 9.83 -2.85 -10.62
N PHE A 102 8.69 -3.51 -10.35
CA PHE A 102 8.09 -3.57 -9.01
C PHE A 102 8.71 -4.63 -8.08
N CYS A 103 9.62 -5.45 -8.60
CA CYS A 103 9.98 -6.69 -7.94
C CYS A 103 10.92 -6.49 -6.75
N GLN A 104 10.79 -7.33 -5.73
CA GLN A 104 11.67 -7.31 -4.55
C GLN A 104 13.04 -7.92 -4.84
N PHE A 105 13.09 -8.86 -5.79
CA PHE A 105 14.29 -9.58 -6.20
C PHE A 105 14.47 -9.43 -7.72
N SER A 106 15.72 -9.40 -8.18
CA SER A 106 16.06 -9.52 -9.59
C SER A 106 15.88 -10.96 -10.09
N ALA A 107 15.88 -11.15 -11.41
CA ALA A 107 15.75 -12.47 -12.04
C ALA A 107 16.80 -13.50 -11.59
N ASP A 108 17.99 -13.05 -11.18
CA ASP A 108 19.06 -13.87 -10.59
C ASP A 108 18.89 -14.14 -9.08
N LYS A 109 17.74 -13.79 -8.52
CA LYS A 109 17.32 -13.96 -7.12
C LYS A 109 18.10 -13.12 -6.12
N GLN A 110 18.88 -12.14 -6.57
CA GLN A 110 19.49 -11.18 -5.66
C GLN A 110 18.43 -10.20 -5.13
N PRO A 111 18.46 -9.85 -3.84
CA PRO A 111 17.54 -8.85 -3.29
C PRO A 111 17.86 -7.48 -3.88
N LYS A 112 16.84 -6.78 -4.42
CA LYS A 112 17.00 -5.39 -4.87
C LYS A 112 17.11 -4.40 -3.71
N TYR A 113 16.64 -4.80 -2.52
CA TYR A 113 16.63 -3.98 -1.31
C TYR A 113 17.12 -4.80 -0.11
N GLN A 114 18.00 -4.23 0.72
CA GLN A 114 18.38 -4.86 1.99
C GLN A 114 17.30 -4.58 3.05
N ARG A 115 16.43 -5.56 3.34
CA ARG A 115 15.31 -5.38 4.28
C ARG A 115 15.01 -6.61 5.15
N SER A 116 14.41 -6.34 6.31
CA SER A 116 13.68 -7.32 7.13
C SER A 116 12.19 -7.21 6.86
N PHE A 117 11.51 -8.36 6.74
CA PHE A 117 10.05 -8.44 6.62
C PHE A 117 9.34 -8.56 7.99
N ASN A 118 10.11 -8.80 9.05
CA ASN A 118 9.64 -8.91 10.44
C ASN A 118 10.10 -7.71 11.25
#